data_AF-A0A923QHJ4-F1
#
_entry.id   AF-A0A923QHJ4-F1
#
_cell.length_a   1.000
_cell.length_b   1.000
_cell.length_c   1.000
_cell.angle_alpha   90.00
_cell.angle_beta   90.00
_cell.angle_gamma   90.00
#
_symmetry.space_group_name_H-M   'P 1'
#
loop_
_entity.id
_entity.type
_entity.pdbx_description
1 polymer ?
#
loop_
_entity_poly.entity_id
_entity_poly.type
_entity_poly.pdbx_seq_one_letter_code
_entity_poly.pdbx_strand_id
1 'polypeptide(L)' 'SMGAEDFSFMLQSKPGAYMRIGQGGEGSCFLHNSRYDFNDDILPLGSALHASLAEQWMPLID' A
#
# COMPACT_ATOMS: atom_id res chain seq x y z
N SER A 1 -5.86 6.29 -10.82
CA SER A 1 -5.98 5.07 -11.66
C SER A 1 -7.45 4.69 -11.73
N MET A 2 -7.91 4.11 -12.85
CA MET A 2 -9.26 3.54 -13.00
C MET A 2 -9.24 2.00 -12.97
N GLY A 3 -8.20 1.37 -12.42
CA GLY A 3 -8.15 -0.08 -12.21
C GLY A 3 -9.17 -0.54 -11.16
N ALA A 4 -9.63 -1.79 -11.28
CA ALA A 4 -10.48 -2.43 -10.28
C ALA A 4 -9.64 -3.09 -9.17
N GLU A 5 -10.14 -3.06 -7.94
CA GLU A 5 -9.51 -3.65 -6.75
C GLU A 5 -10.60 -4.20 -5.82
N ASP A 6 -10.46 -5.45 -5.39
CA ASP A 6 -11.49 -6.15 -4.62
C ASP A 6 -11.56 -5.69 -3.15
N PHE A 7 -10.52 -4.99 -2.67
CA PHE A 7 -10.51 -4.31 -1.38
C PHE A 7 -11.69 -3.32 -1.22
N SER A 8 -12.28 -2.84 -2.33
CA SER A 8 -13.50 -2.05 -2.32
C SER A 8 -14.69 -2.76 -1.63
N PHE A 9 -14.79 -4.09 -1.71
CA PHE A 9 -15.82 -4.86 -1.00
C PHE A 9 -15.58 -4.87 0.52
N MET A 10 -14.32 -4.87 0.96
CA MET A 10 -13.97 -4.75 2.38
C MET A 10 -14.41 -3.38 2.93
N LEU A 11 -14.18 -2.31 2.16
CA LEU A 11 -14.55 -0.95 2.53
C LEU A 11 -16.07 -0.71 2.55
N GLN A 12 -16.86 -1.52 1.85
CA GLN A 12 -18.33 -1.51 1.98
C GLN A 12 -18.80 -2.05 3.35
N SER A 13 -17.99 -2.93 3.97
CA SER A 13 -18.36 -3.63 5.20
C SER A 13 -17.89 -2.92 6.47
N LYS A 14 -16.73 -2.24 6.41
CA LYS A 14 -16.13 -1.53 7.54
C LYS A 14 -15.44 -0.25 7.09
N PRO A 15 -15.42 0.81 7.93
CA PRO A 15 -14.55 1.95 7.70
C PRO A 15 -13.10 1.48 7.56
N GLY A 16 -12.44 1.94 6.51
CA GLY A 16 -11.05 1.59 6.22
C GLY A 16 -10.46 2.54 5.19
N ALA A 17 -9.18 2.36 4.91
CA ALA A 17 -8.46 3.15 3.92
C ALA A 17 -7.65 2.22 3.01
N TYR A 18 -7.61 2.55 1.72
CA TYR A 18 -6.72 1.96 0.74
C TYR A 18 -5.82 3.06 0.19
N MET A 19 -4.52 2.82 0.16
CA MET A 19 -3.52 3.82 -0.18
C MET A 19 -2.51 3.26 -1.17
N ARG A 20 -1.89 4.14 -1.95
CA ARG A 20 -0.78 3.80 -2.83
C ARG A 20 0.50 4.37 -2.23
N ILE A 21 1.53 3.54 -2.14
CA ILE A 21 2.89 3.99 -1.86
C ILE A 21 3.62 4.22 -3.18
N GLY A 22 4.29 5.36 -3.30
CA GLY A 22 5.09 5.67 -4.49
C GLY A 22 6.27 4.72 -4.58
N GLN A 23 6.41 4.03 -5.71
CA GLN A 23 7.50 3.07 -5.94
C GLN A 23 8.18 3.25 -7.30
N GLY A 24 7.89 4.35 -8.01
CA GLY A 24 8.40 4.60 -9.36
C GLY A 24 9.12 5.93 -9.48
N GLY A 25 10.01 6.01 -10.48
CA GLY A 25 10.69 7.21 -10.95
C GLY A 25 10.72 7.25 -12.48
N GLU A 26 11.55 8.14 -13.03
CA GLU A 26 11.78 8.21 -14.49
C GLU A 26 12.22 6.85 -15.05
N GLY A 27 11.59 6.39 -16.14
CA GLY A 27 11.85 5.07 -16.74
C GLY A 27 11.04 3.89 -16.18
N SER A 28 10.21 4.09 -15.15
CA SER A 28 9.35 3.03 -14.60
C SER A 28 8.14 2.69 -15.49
N CYS A 29 7.60 1.48 -15.32
CA CYS A 29 6.41 0.99 -16.04
C CYS A 29 5.18 0.95 -15.13
N PHE A 30 3.98 1.07 -15.72
CA PHE A 30 2.73 0.80 -15.02
C PHE A 30 2.58 -0.69 -14.69
N LEU A 31 1.81 -0.98 -13.64
CA LEU A 31 1.39 -2.34 -13.28
C LEU A 31 0.71 -3.04 -14.49
N HIS A 32 0.89 -4.35 -14.60
CA HIS A 32 0.57 -5.20 -15.78
C HIS A 32 1.51 -5.09 -16.99
N ASN A 33 2.58 -4.29 -16.94
CA ASN A 33 3.63 -4.35 -17.96
C ASN A 33 4.58 -5.54 -17.72
N SER A 34 5.00 -6.25 -18.77
CA SER A 34 5.95 -7.38 -18.64
C SER A 34 7.36 -6.98 -18.23
N ARG A 35 7.70 -5.69 -18.34
CA ARG A 35 8.95 -5.09 -17.88
C ARG A 35 8.80 -4.37 -16.54
N TYR A 36 7.69 -4.60 -15.83
CA TYR A 36 7.51 -4.05 -14.50
C TYR A 36 8.60 -4.58 -13.57
N ASP A 37 9.32 -3.67 -12.94
CA ASP A 37 10.35 -3.94 -11.96
C ASP A 37 9.97 -3.25 -10.66
N PHE A 38 9.98 -4.00 -9.56
CA PHE A 38 9.54 -3.50 -8.26
C PHE A 38 10.70 -2.76 -7.59
N ASN A 39 10.44 -1.56 -7.07
CA ASN A 39 11.47 -0.82 -6.34
C ASN A 39 11.60 -1.35 -4.91
N ASP A 40 12.55 -2.23 -4.67
CA ASP A 40 12.79 -2.84 -3.35
C ASP A 40 13.16 -1.82 -2.25
N ASP A 41 13.68 -0.65 -2.61
CA ASP A 41 14.01 0.42 -1.65
C ASP A 41 12.77 0.93 -0.89
N ILE A 42 11.57 0.67 -1.41
CA ILE A 42 10.31 1.10 -0.77
C ILE A 42 9.83 0.16 0.34
N LEU A 43 10.36 -1.08 0.41
CA LEU A 43 9.90 -2.09 1.36
C LEU A 43 10.03 -1.65 2.83
N PRO A 44 11.12 -1.00 3.27
CA PRO A 44 11.22 -0.50 4.64
C PRO A 44 10.17 0.58 4.95
N LEU A 45 9.87 1.47 4.00
CA LEU A 45 8.87 2.51 4.19
C LEU A 45 7.45 1.92 4.30
N GLY A 46 7.10 0.98 3.41
CA GLY A 46 5.79 0.33 3.41
C GLY A 46 5.53 -0.49 4.67
N SER A 47 6.54 -1.25 5.12
CA SER A 47 6.45 -2.03 6.36
C SER A 47 6.34 -1.15 7.60
N ALA A 48 7.16 -0.10 7.70
CA ALA A 48 7.11 0.86 8.80
C ALA A 48 5.76 1.60 8.86
N LEU A 49 5.18 1.97 7.70
CA LEU A 49 3.85 2.58 7.64
C LEU A 49 2.77 1.67 8.25
N HIS A 50 2.72 0.40 7.84
CA HIS A 50 1.73 -0.54 8.37
C HIS A 50 1.94 -0.83 9.86
N ALA A 51 3.19 -1.03 10.31
CA ALA A 51 3.50 -1.25 11.72
C ALA A 51 3.08 -0.04 12.58
N SER A 52 3.48 1.17 12.16
CA SER A 52 3.16 2.41 12.88
C SER A 52 1.65 2.63 12.98
N LEU A 53 0.89 2.35 11.90
CA LEU A 53 -0.57 2.46 11.92
C LEU A 53 -1.19 1.49 12.92
N ALA A 54 -0.73 0.24 12.96
CA ALA A 54 -1.21 -0.75 13.92
C ALA A 54 -0.88 -0.36 15.35
N GLU A 55 0.37 0.05 15.63
CA GLU A 55 0.81 0.49 16.96
C GLU A 55 0.02 1.71 17.47
N GLN A 56 -0.26 2.68 16.59
CA GLN A 56 -1.02 3.88 16.96
C GLN A 56 -2.51 3.59 17.19
N TRP A 57 -3.11 2.69 16.40
CA TRP A 57 -4.54 2.36 16.53
C TRP A 57 -4.83 1.33 17.61
N MET A 58 -3.86 0.48 17.93
CA MET A 58 -3.97 -0.59 18.92
C MET A 58 -2.81 -0.50 19.92
N PRO A 59 -2.74 0.58 20.73
CA PRO A 59 -1.67 0.71 21.72
C PRO A 59 -1.73 -0.47 22.69
N LEU A 60 -0.56 -1.06 22.98
CA LEU A 60 -0.44 -2.01 24.06
C LEU A 60 -0.77 -1.27 25.36
N ILE A 61 -1.66 -1.84 26.16
CA ILE A 61 -1.92 -1.34 27.51
C ILE A 61 -0.74 -1.81 28.37
N ASP A 62 -0.04 -0.86 28.99
CA ASP A 62 0.98 -1.14 30.02
C ASP A 62 0.38 -1.89 31.23
#